data_AF-A0A8T5IYU6-F1
#
_entry.id   AF-A0A8T5IYU6-F1
#
_cell.length_a   1.000
_cell.length_b   1.000
_cell.length_c   1.000
_cell.angle_alpha   90.00
_cell.angle_beta   90.00
_cell.angle_gamma   90.00
#
_symmetry.space_group_name_H-M   'P 1'
#
loop_
_entity.id
_entity.type
_entity.pdbx_description
1 polymer ?
#
loop_
_entity_poly.entity_id
_entity_poly.type
_entity_poly.pdbx_seq_one_letter_code
_entity_poly.pdbx_strand_id
1 'polypeptide(L)'
;MSIQSKTISKTEQDHLLTQLLRNTPGSKDTEKEEILHSAMLLSFYAAAKKVVKTSILSAPFYSMKYDHEVNNLEFKVLGGSTTAPKKKGEYVLDGLDMIFACHNRDVPLILQGDTGKGKTITTEAYLKTILPEESVIIMSLSMDDFSDSPSDPFKTDSFGENQAGIPKRVIDWEKMRTIAAEYIDEFNLGNTNELLQLTYARIMVSRERGCAGIPVPEVTLQGANYHEKSNLKRLWVSGSQNPPKSQDEQFTGIELSASMKNRVLLLEYPGILQSVAETMWLKESLNGHHKDFLKQFCKNYQKLTGQNIDQDALKKEWLSVYAYTMDSSRTEKAIITSSLEFGGYLMLALSGNIGKLYEGEKEVVRGCSERLGSLVNNFNLSNKVDDGSQEVKNVKQILSSFNKDLTERDDRAIKDLADLIATQKALKNAYAVRRTNPSGVLQTYLNDSGYITIEDVAAATTLLARNKQRDSTNDPLNVVNSILKTYTRLVDDLADKMKIKGYTSFRTDNPNIGLKYFIYTTSLMDSKNTDEIVRKIDQGVGRLKRITTGSEFGKVIVARTVADLAVCASFLKDYESEVNQYIKESSGNEMELRGKIQSLYEQESGDDPDFDPLYEHRLTRILL
;
A
#
# COMPACT_ATOMS: atom_id res chain seq x y z
N MET A 1 -6.21 17.88 -34.97
CA MET A 1 -7.58 17.33 -35.04
C MET A 1 -7.83 16.55 -33.77
N SER A 2 -8.60 17.12 -32.82
CA SER A 2 -8.98 16.41 -31.59
C SER A 2 -10.06 15.39 -31.93
N ILE A 3 -9.74 14.10 -31.84
CA ILE A 3 -10.75 13.05 -31.82
C ILE A 3 -11.42 13.17 -30.44
N GLN A 4 -12.55 13.87 -30.37
CA GLN A 4 -13.49 13.70 -29.27
C GLN A 4 -13.95 12.24 -29.31
N SER A 5 -13.35 11.40 -28.48
CA SER A 5 -13.76 10.01 -28.36
C SER A 5 -15.11 9.98 -27.64
N LYS A 6 -16.17 9.59 -28.35
CA LYS A 6 -17.42 9.19 -27.72
C LYS A 6 -17.12 8.04 -26.75
N THR A 7 -17.19 8.30 -25.46
CA THR A 7 -17.29 7.26 -24.44
C THR A 7 -18.63 6.57 -24.65
N ILE A 8 -18.62 5.36 -25.20
CA ILE A 8 -19.83 4.54 -25.30
C ILE A 8 -20.00 3.88 -23.93
N SER A 9 -20.90 4.40 -23.10
CA SER A 9 -21.33 3.69 -21.89
C SER A 9 -22.35 2.62 -22.31
N LYS A 10 -22.01 1.36 -22.09
CA LYS A 10 -22.95 0.24 -22.20
C LYS A 10 -23.53 -0.01 -20.82
N THR A 11 -24.86 0.10 -20.68
CA THR A 11 -25.58 -0.23 -19.44
C THR A 11 -26.21 -1.61 -19.56
N GLU A 12 -25.86 -2.52 -18.66
CA GLU A 12 -26.40 -3.88 -18.62
C GLU A 12 -27.33 -4.05 -17.41
N GLN A 13 -28.64 -4.07 -17.67
CA GLN A 13 -29.68 -4.10 -16.62
C GLN A 13 -29.80 -5.46 -15.91
N ASP A 14 -29.43 -6.54 -16.59
CA ASP A 14 -29.54 -7.93 -16.11
C ASP A 14 -28.21 -8.51 -15.59
N HIS A 15 -27.16 -7.69 -15.48
CA HIS A 15 -25.85 -8.11 -15.00
C HIS A 15 -25.91 -8.68 -13.56
N LEU A 16 -25.16 -9.75 -13.28
CA LEU A 16 -25.16 -10.48 -12.00
C LEU A 16 -24.88 -9.55 -10.82
N LEU A 17 -23.89 -8.67 -10.92
CA LEU A 17 -23.56 -7.71 -9.86
C LEU A 17 -24.75 -6.79 -9.51
N THR A 18 -25.51 -6.36 -10.51
CA THR A 18 -26.72 -5.54 -10.32
C THR A 18 -27.80 -6.32 -9.55
N GLN A 19 -27.99 -7.60 -9.90
CA GLN A 19 -28.95 -8.46 -9.21
C GLN A 19 -28.55 -8.69 -7.75
N LEU A 20 -27.26 -8.93 -7.50
CA LEU A 20 -26.74 -9.11 -6.14
C LEU A 20 -26.86 -7.83 -5.32
N LEU A 21 -26.54 -6.67 -5.90
CA LEU A 21 -26.67 -5.37 -5.21
C LEU A 21 -28.12 -5.08 -4.79
N ARG A 22 -29.10 -5.36 -5.66
CA ARG A 22 -30.54 -5.18 -5.35
C ARG A 22 -30.96 -5.99 -4.13
N ASN A 23 -30.42 -7.19 -3.98
CA ASN A 23 -30.75 -8.14 -2.91
C ASN A 23 -29.90 -7.95 -1.64
N THR A 24 -28.87 -7.10 -1.68
CA THR A 24 -28.04 -6.81 -0.51
C THR A 24 -28.79 -5.94 0.50
N PRO A 25 -28.82 -6.33 1.80
CA PRO A 25 -29.42 -5.51 2.83
C PRO A 25 -28.63 -4.22 3.02
N GLY A 26 -29.34 -3.11 3.22
CA GLY A 26 -28.74 -1.78 3.43
C GLY A 26 -29.76 -0.68 3.15
N SER A 27 -29.63 0.42 3.86
CA SER A 27 -30.53 1.58 3.76
C SER A 27 -30.15 2.54 2.64
N LYS A 28 -28.86 2.58 2.29
CA LYS A 28 -28.26 3.43 1.25
C LYS A 28 -27.52 2.58 0.23
N ASP A 29 -27.43 3.06 -1.01
CA ASP A 29 -26.72 2.36 -2.08
C ASP A 29 -25.24 2.14 -1.76
N THR A 30 -24.59 3.12 -1.12
CA THR A 30 -23.18 3.03 -0.68
C THR A 30 -22.96 1.92 0.35
N GLU A 31 -23.89 1.76 1.30
CA GLU A 31 -23.84 0.70 2.31
C GLU A 31 -24.02 -0.68 1.67
N LYS A 32 -24.96 -0.81 0.73
CA LYS A 32 -25.17 -2.06 -0.02
C LYS A 32 -23.95 -2.43 -0.85
N GLU A 33 -23.32 -1.44 -1.47
CA GLU A 33 -22.12 -1.64 -2.28
C GLU A 33 -20.94 -2.11 -1.42
N GLU A 34 -20.73 -1.50 -0.26
CA GLU A 34 -19.70 -1.89 0.71
C GLU A 34 -19.90 -3.33 1.20
N ILE A 35 -21.13 -3.71 1.54
CA ILE A 35 -21.49 -5.07 1.98
C ILE A 35 -21.27 -6.07 0.85
N LEU A 36 -21.76 -5.78 -0.37
CA LEU A 36 -21.61 -6.63 -1.55
C LEU A 36 -20.14 -6.92 -1.84
N HIS A 37 -19.35 -5.85 -1.96
CA HIS A 37 -17.93 -5.94 -2.28
C HIS A 37 -17.14 -6.66 -1.17
N SER A 38 -17.38 -6.34 0.11
CA SER A 38 -16.72 -7.02 1.24
C SER A 38 -17.03 -8.52 1.27
N ALA A 39 -18.28 -8.90 1.01
CA ALA A 39 -18.67 -10.30 0.94
C ALA A 39 -18.00 -11.03 -0.24
N MET A 40 -17.86 -10.38 -1.40
CA MET A 40 -17.15 -10.94 -2.55
C MET A 40 -15.66 -11.12 -2.27
N LEU A 41 -14.99 -10.10 -1.72
CA LEU A 41 -13.56 -10.16 -1.39
C LEU A 41 -13.26 -11.27 -0.37
N LEU A 42 -14.05 -11.36 0.70
CA LEU A 42 -13.94 -12.43 1.69
C LEU A 42 -14.16 -13.79 1.04
N SER A 43 -15.17 -13.92 0.18
CA SER A 43 -15.50 -15.18 -0.52
C SER A 43 -14.39 -15.60 -1.46
N PHE A 44 -13.81 -14.65 -2.20
CA PHE A 44 -12.66 -14.83 -3.06
C PHE A 44 -11.46 -15.34 -2.27
N TYR A 45 -11.07 -14.62 -1.21
CA TYR A 45 -9.92 -14.97 -0.38
C TYR A 45 -10.03 -16.39 0.17
N ALA A 46 -11.19 -16.74 0.74
CA ALA A 46 -11.41 -18.08 1.28
C ALA A 46 -11.49 -19.17 0.20
N ALA A 47 -12.08 -18.89 -0.96
CA ALA A 47 -12.16 -19.84 -2.07
C ALA A 47 -10.76 -20.11 -2.65
N ALA A 48 -10.00 -19.06 -2.96
CA ALA A 48 -8.65 -19.15 -3.48
C ALA A 48 -7.74 -19.93 -2.51
N LYS A 49 -7.70 -19.54 -1.24
CA LYS A 49 -6.89 -20.26 -0.24
C LYS A 49 -7.31 -21.72 -0.08
N LYS A 50 -8.60 -22.04 -0.16
CA LYS A 50 -9.07 -23.40 0.02
C LYS A 50 -8.65 -24.29 -1.14
N VAL A 51 -8.81 -23.82 -2.37
CA VAL A 51 -8.54 -24.62 -3.58
C VAL A 51 -7.05 -24.68 -3.87
N VAL A 52 -6.30 -23.58 -3.79
CA VAL A 52 -4.84 -23.62 -4.06
C VAL A 52 -4.12 -24.52 -3.05
N LYS A 53 -4.54 -24.52 -1.78
CA LYS A 53 -3.94 -25.37 -0.74
C LYS A 53 -4.22 -26.86 -0.88
N THR A 54 -5.06 -27.30 -1.82
CA THR A 54 -5.18 -28.74 -2.11
C THR A 54 -3.98 -29.29 -2.88
N SER A 55 -3.23 -28.41 -3.56
CA SER A 55 -2.10 -28.81 -4.42
C SER A 55 -0.77 -28.22 -3.98
N ILE A 56 -0.78 -27.19 -3.12
CA ILE A 56 0.44 -26.46 -2.73
C ILE A 56 0.47 -26.17 -1.23
N LEU A 57 1.63 -26.38 -0.62
CA LEU A 57 1.92 -25.89 0.72
C LEU A 57 2.39 -24.42 0.65
N SER A 58 1.60 -23.50 1.20
CA SER A 58 2.00 -22.09 1.29
C SER A 58 3.15 -21.94 2.28
N ALA A 59 4.32 -21.50 1.80
CA ALA A 59 5.48 -21.26 2.64
C ALA A 59 5.26 -20.01 3.53
N PRO A 60 5.45 -20.09 4.85
CA PRO A 60 5.41 -18.92 5.71
C PRO A 60 6.62 -18.02 5.44
N PHE A 61 6.40 -16.72 5.21
CA PHE A 61 7.46 -15.74 4.93
C PHE A 61 7.83 -14.96 6.18
N TYR A 62 6.83 -14.41 6.88
CA TYR A 62 7.06 -13.49 7.99
C TYR A 62 6.11 -13.77 9.15
N SER A 63 6.57 -13.57 10.37
CA SER A 63 5.74 -13.44 11.56
C SER A 63 5.92 -12.05 12.15
N MET A 64 4.81 -11.43 12.55
CA MET A 64 4.79 -10.15 13.24
C MET A 64 3.87 -10.20 14.45
N LYS A 65 4.26 -9.51 15.52
CA LYS A 65 3.43 -9.32 16.71
C LYS A 65 3.74 -7.94 17.27
N TYR A 66 2.71 -7.15 17.50
CA TYR A 66 2.84 -5.89 18.20
C TYR A 66 2.62 -6.08 19.69
N ASP A 67 3.54 -5.55 20.49
CA ASP A 67 3.40 -5.47 21.93
C ASP A 67 2.95 -4.05 22.31
N HIS A 68 1.69 -3.92 22.71
CA HIS A 68 1.07 -2.65 23.10
C HIS A 68 1.53 -2.14 24.47
N GLU A 69 2.13 -2.97 25.33
CA GLU A 69 2.59 -2.54 26.65
C GLU A 69 3.92 -1.79 26.55
N VAL A 70 4.79 -2.22 25.64
CA VAL A 70 6.13 -1.63 25.42
C VAL A 70 6.27 -0.94 24.06
N ASN A 71 5.18 -0.79 23.30
CA ASN A 71 5.12 -0.20 21.95
C ASN A 71 6.24 -0.71 21.03
N ASN A 72 6.28 -2.04 20.84
CA ASN A 72 7.37 -2.72 20.14
C ASN A 72 6.84 -3.70 19.10
N LEU A 73 7.43 -3.70 17.91
CA LEU A 73 7.19 -4.72 16.89
C LEU A 73 8.17 -5.88 17.08
N GLU A 74 7.64 -7.07 17.30
CA GLU A 74 8.38 -8.32 17.07
C GLU A 74 8.20 -8.71 15.60
N PHE A 75 9.29 -8.82 14.83
CA PHE A 75 9.24 -9.22 13.42
C PHE A 75 10.29 -10.30 13.10
N LYS A 76 9.86 -11.43 12.55
CA LYS A 76 10.69 -12.59 12.25
C LYS A 76 10.53 -13.01 10.80
N VAL A 77 11.66 -13.19 10.09
CA VAL A 77 11.66 -13.93 8.82
C VAL A 77 11.51 -15.41 9.13
N LEU A 78 10.61 -16.07 8.42
CA LEU A 78 10.33 -17.48 8.54
C LEU A 78 10.96 -18.19 7.32
N GLY A 79 11.80 -19.19 7.57
CA GLY A 79 12.53 -19.92 6.53
C GLY A 79 11.71 -21.03 5.86
N GLY A 80 10.39 -20.86 5.69
CA GLY A 80 9.50 -21.79 4.97
C GLY A 80 9.25 -23.16 5.62
N SER A 81 10.07 -23.57 6.58
CA SER A 81 10.14 -24.93 7.15
C SER A 81 9.45 -25.09 8.51
N THR A 82 9.00 -24.01 9.13
CA THR A 82 8.37 -24.07 10.45
C THR A 82 6.85 -24.16 10.34
N THR A 83 6.23 -25.09 11.09
CA THR A 83 4.83 -24.93 11.47
C THR A 83 4.76 -23.64 12.26
N ALA A 84 4.14 -22.61 11.69
CA ALA A 84 4.09 -21.31 12.34
C ALA A 84 3.48 -21.47 13.75
N PRO A 85 4.24 -21.26 14.84
CA PRO A 85 3.68 -21.31 16.18
C PRO A 85 2.61 -20.21 16.23
N LYS A 86 1.38 -20.56 16.60
CA LYS A 86 0.32 -19.56 16.77
C LYS A 86 0.32 -19.11 18.22
N LYS A 87 1.20 -18.18 18.59
CA LYS A 87 1.01 -17.44 19.84
C LYS A 87 -0.20 -16.52 19.67
N LYS A 88 -0.93 -16.28 20.75
CA LYS A 88 -2.04 -15.31 20.74
C LYS A 88 -1.48 -13.93 20.34
N GLY A 89 -2.11 -13.28 19.37
CA GLY A 89 -1.68 -11.98 18.84
C GLY A 89 -0.53 -12.02 17.83
N GLU A 90 -0.01 -13.20 17.49
CA GLU A 90 1.00 -13.35 16.43
C GLU A 90 0.33 -13.51 15.06
N TYR A 91 0.80 -12.71 14.10
CA TYR A 91 0.28 -12.62 12.76
C TYR A 91 1.32 -13.11 11.75
N VAL A 92 0.96 -14.12 10.95
CA VAL A 92 1.90 -14.79 10.03
C VAL A 92 1.46 -14.54 8.59
N LEU A 93 2.34 -14.02 7.75
CA LEU A 93 2.16 -13.86 6.31
C LEU A 93 2.78 -15.05 5.58
N ASP A 94 1.95 -15.78 4.83
CA ASP A 94 2.38 -16.89 3.96
C ASP A 94 2.50 -16.43 2.48
N GLY A 95 3.15 -17.22 1.63
CA GLY A 95 3.38 -16.85 0.23
C GLY A 95 2.09 -16.58 -0.55
N LEU A 96 1.03 -17.34 -0.27
CA LEU A 96 -0.30 -17.09 -0.86
C LEU A 96 -0.95 -15.80 -0.35
N ASP A 97 -0.70 -15.39 0.91
CA ASP A 97 -1.14 -14.08 1.39
C ASP A 97 -0.47 -12.95 0.62
N MET A 98 0.84 -13.05 0.40
CA MET A 98 1.59 -12.03 -0.35
C MET A 98 1.15 -11.96 -1.81
N ILE A 99 1.02 -13.12 -2.47
CA ILE A 99 0.51 -13.22 -3.85
C ILE A 99 -0.88 -12.59 -3.95
N PHE A 100 -1.82 -12.98 -3.08
CA PHE A 100 -3.18 -12.44 -3.12
C PHE A 100 -3.20 -10.94 -2.86
N ALA A 101 -2.46 -10.46 -1.85
CA ALA A 101 -2.42 -9.05 -1.51
C ALA A 101 -1.87 -8.22 -2.68
N CYS A 102 -0.72 -8.62 -3.23
CA CYS A 102 -0.09 -7.95 -4.36
C CYS A 102 -1.02 -7.93 -5.58
N HIS A 103 -1.71 -9.04 -5.84
CA HIS A 103 -2.70 -9.11 -6.90
C HIS A 103 -3.87 -8.14 -6.70
N ASN A 104 -4.41 -8.08 -5.48
CA ASN A 104 -5.51 -7.18 -5.15
C ASN A 104 -5.12 -5.70 -5.26
N ARG A 105 -3.86 -5.34 -5.00
CA ARG A 105 -3.34 -3.97 -5.05
C ARG A 105 -2.67 -3.56 -6.36
N ASP A 106 -2.64 -4.42 -7.36
CA ASP A 106 -1.88 -4.18 -8.61
C ASP A 106 -0.39 -3.88 -8.35
N VAL A 107 0.18 -4.46 -7.28
CA VAL A 107 1.61 -4.35 -6.98
C VAL A 107 2.33 -5.49 -7.69
N PRO A 108 3.25 -5.20 -8.62
CA PRO A 108 4.00 -6.26 -9.29
C PRO A 108 4.85 -7.03 -8.29
N LEU A 109 4.76 -8.35 -8.29
CA LEU A 109 5.44 -9.22 -7.33
C LEU A 109 6.48 -10.10 -8.02
N ILE A 110 7.73 -10.00 -7.59
CA ILE A 110 8.82 -10.87 -8.04
C ILE A 110 9.27 -11.75 -6.87
N LEU A 111 9.16 -13.07 -7.06
CA LEU A 111 9.63 -14.06 -6.09
C LEU A 111 11.05 -14.49 -6.47
N GLN A 112 12.00 -14.25 -5.57
CA GLN A 112 13.42 -14.56 -5.79
C GLN A 112 13.88 -15.71 -4.91
N GLY A 113 14.65 -16.63 -5.48
CA GLY A 113 15.26 -17.72 -4.72
C GLY A 113 15.71 -18.82 -5.66
N ASP A 114 16.43 -19.81 -5.16
CA ASP A 114 16.96 -20.88 -6.00
C ASP A 114 15.87 -21.67 -6.73
N THR A 115 16.25 -22.29 -7.84
CA THR A 115 15.40 -23.20 -8.61
C THR A 115 14.90 -24.34 -7.71
N GLY A 116 13.64 -24.76 -7.92
CA GLY A 116 13.04 -25.85 -7.15
C GLY A 116 12.45 -25.46 -5.79
N LYS A 117 12.54 -24.20 -5.35
CA LYS A 117 11.88 -23.73 -4.10
C LYS A 117 10.35 -23.62 -4.16
N GLY A 118 9.74 -23.79 -5.34
CA GLY A 118 8.28 -23.76 -5.51
C GLY A 118 7.67 -22.39 -5.87
N LYS A 119 8.49 -21.44 -6.35
CA LYS A 119 8.07 -20.10 -6.78
C LYS A 119 7.02 -20.18 -7.90
N THR A 120 7.40 -20.79 -9.01
CA THR A 120 6.60 -20.96 -10.23
C THR A 120 5.29 -21.70 -9.97
N ILE A 121 5.37 -22.88 -9.37
CA ILE A 121 4.19 -23.70 -9.11
C ILE A 121 3.16 -22.99 -8.22
N THR A 122 3.62 -22.23 -7.21
CA THR A 122 2.74 -21.48 -6.30
C THR A 122 1.95 -20.40 -7.02
N THR A 123 2.63 -19.56 -7.80
CA THR A 123 1.98 -18.47 -8.53
C THR A 123 1.09 -19.00 -9.65
N GLU A 124 1.55 -19.98 -10.42
CA GLU A 124 0.74 -20.60 -11.47
C GLU A 124 -0.55 -21.22 -10.94
N ALA A 125 -0.48 -22.02 -9.87
CA ALA A 125 -1.68 -22.65 -9.34
C ALA A 125 -2.64 -21.63 -8.75
N TYR A 126 -2.12 -20.54 -8.15
CA TYR A 126 -2.98 -19.42 -7.74
C TYR A 126 -3.72 -18.85 -8.95
N LEU A 127 -3.00 -18.42 -9.99
CA LEU A 127 -3.58 -17.80 -11.19
C LEU A 127 -4.58 -18.72 -11.91
N LYS A 128 -4.18 -19.97 -12.21
CA LYS A 128 -5.04 -20.99 -12.84
C LYS A 128 -6.25 -21.37 -11.99
N THR A 129 -6.24 -21.09 -10.69
CA THR A 129 -7.39 -21.31 -9.81
C THR A 129 -8.38 -20.16 -9.89
N ILE A 130 -7.92 -18.91 -9.87
CA ILE A 130 -8.80 -17.74 -9.77
C ILE A 130 -9.27 -17.20 -11.12
N LEU A 131 -8.58 -17.54 -12.21
CA LEU A 131 -8.86 -17.04 -13.55
C LEU A 131 -9.07 -18.19 -14.55
N PRO A 132 -9.89 -17.98 -15.59
CA PRO A 132 -9.93 -18.85 -16.77
C PRO A 132 -8.56 -18.92 -17.46
N GLU A 133 -8.29 -20.01 -18.16
CA GLU A 133 -6.98 -20.26 -18.78
C GLU A 133 -6.66 -19.22 -19.87
N GLU A 134 -7.66 -18.80 -20.63
CA GLU A 134 -7.57 -17.77 -21.65
C GLU A 134 -7.27 -16.36 -21.10
N SER A 135 -7.45 -16.14 -19.79
CA SER A 135 -7.27 -14.84 -19.13
C SER A 135 -5.95 -14.71 -18.39
N VAL A 136 -5.07 -15.72 -18.49
CA VAL A 136 -3.75 -15.74 -17.85
C VAL A 136 -2.68 -16.04 -18.89
N ILE A 137 -1.62 -15.24 -18.89
CA ILE A 137 -0.38 -15.57 -19.60
C ILE A 137 0.61 -16.15 -18.59
N ILE A 138 1.17 -17.32 -18.89
CA ILE A 138 2.32 -17.87 -18.18
C ILE A 138 3.41 -18.09 -19.21
N MET A 139 4.55 -17.42 -19.04
CA MET A 139 5.70 -17.54 -19.91
C MET A 139 7.00 -17.66 -19.13
N SER A 140 8.03 -18.19 -19.77
CA SER A 140 9.39 -18.24 -19.25
C SER A 140 10.26 -17.48 -20.23
N LEU A 141 11.14 -16.61 -19.73
CA LEU A 141 12.10 -15.90 -20.57
C LEU A 141 13.40 -16.69 -20.68
N SER A 142 13.99 -16.69 -21.86
CA SER A 142 15.31 -17.26 -22.11
C SER A 142 16.31 -16.19 -22.56
N MET A 143 17.58 -16.30 -22.17
CA MET A 143 18.64 -15.44 -22.73
C MET A 143 18.93 -15.75 -24.21
N ASP A 144 18.69 -16.99 -24.64
CA ASP A 144 19.06 -17.45 -25.97
C ASP A 144 18.00 -17.12 -27.04
N ASP A 145 16.81 -16.69 -26.62
CA ASP A 145 15.69 -16.39 -27.51
C ASP A 145 15.45 -14.88 -27.60
N PHE A 146 16.07 -14.23 -28.58
CA PHE A 146 15.86 -12.81 -28.88
C PHE A 146 14.40 -12.47 -29.28
N SER A 147 13.54 -13.48 -29.46
CA SER A 147 12.14 -13.30 -29.81
C SER A 147 11.19 -13.29 -28.60
N ASP A 148 11.65 -13.63 -27.39
CA ASP A 148 10.84 -13.63 -26.18
C ASP A 148 10.52 -12.19 -25.74
N SER A 149 9.35 -11.68 -26.13
CA SER A 149 8.83 -10.42 -25.63
C SER A 149 7.59 -10.66 -24.76
N PRO A 150 7.58 -10.20 -23.50
CA PRO A 150 6.42 -10.32 -22.63
C PRO A 150 5.23 -9.47 -23.10
N SER A 151 5.46 -8.52 -24.01
CA SER A 151 4.37 -7.72 -24.58
C SER A 151 3.74 -8.34 -25.83
N ASP A 152 4.31 -9.40 -26.40
CA ASP A 152 3.84 -10.01 -27.65
C ASP A 152 2.44 -10.63 -27.60
N PRO A 153 1.99 -11.24 -26.48
CA PRO A 153 0.62 -11.73 -26.38
C PRO A 153 -0.44 -10.66 -26.65
N PHE A 154 -0.14 -9.38 -26.44
CA PHE A 154 -1.06 -8.25 -26.63
C PHE A 154 -0.94 -7.58 -28.00
N LYS A 155 -0.21 -8.21 -28.92
CA LYS A 155 0.04 -7.70 -30.26
C LYS A 155 -0.53 -8.67 -31.28
N THR A 156 -1.10 -8.12 -32.34
CA THR A 156 -1.58 -8.90 -33.49
C THR A 156 -1.09 -8.24 -34.78
N ASP A 157 -1.05 -9.02 -35.86
CA ASP A 157 -0.70 -8.50 -37.17
C ASP A 157 -1.96 -8.05 -37.89
N SER A 158 -1.97 -6.79 -38.32
CA SER A 158 -3.02 -6.23 -39.17
C SER A 158 -2.48 -5.99 -40.56
N PHE A 159 -3.23 -6.47 -41.55
CA PHE A 159 -3.03 -6.11 -42.95
C PHE A 159 -3.89 -4.88 -43.22
N GLY A 160 -3.26 -3.73 -43.46
CA GLY A 160 -3.99 -2.50 -43.74
C GLY A 160 -4.83 -2.62 -45.01
N GLU A 161 -6.09 -2.18 -44.98
CA GLU A 161 -7.02 -2.28 -46.12
C GLU A 161 -6.57 -1.50 -47.37
N ASN A 162 -5.60 -0.57 -47.27
CA ASN A 162 -5.30 0.38 -48.34
C ASN A 162 -3.83 0.60 -48.73
N GLN A 163 -2.85 -0.18 -48.26
CA GLN A 163 -1.48 -0.09 -48.80
C GLN A 163 -0.77 -1.45 -48.76
N ALA A 164 -0.55 -2.02 -49.94
CA ALA A 164 0.41 -3.06 -50.30
C ALA A 164 0.99 -3.92 -49.15
N GLY A 165 0.22 -4.90 -48.68
CA GLY A 165 0.71 -6.23 -48.24
C GLY A 165 1.78 -6.35 -47.13
N ILE A 166 2.25 -5.28 -46.52
CA ILE A 166 3.23 -5.36 -45.42
C ILE A 166 2.45 -5.50 -44.10
N PRO A 167 2.57 -6.65 -43.38
CA PRO A 167 1.94 -6.82 -42.08
C PRO A 167 2.47 -5.75 -41.12
N LYS A 168 1.56 -5.03 -40.48
CA LYS A 168 1.88 -4.08 -39.41
C LYS A 168 1.41 -4.65 -38.09
N ARG A 169 2.32 -4.72 -37.12
CA ARG A 169 1.98 -5.07 -35.75
C ARG A 169 1.12 -3.96 -35.13
N VAL A 170 -0.02 -4.33 -34.56
CA VAL A 170 -0.97 -3.45 -33.88
C VAL A 170 -1.33 -4.03 -32.51
N ILE A 171 -1.97 -3.22 -31.66
CA ILE A 171 -2.46 -3.68 -30.35
C ILE A 171 -3.68 -4.57 -30.55
N ASP A 172 -3.67 -5.74 -29.92
CA ASP A 172 -4.85 -6.61 -29.81
C ASP A 172 -5.73 -6.12 -28.65
N TRP A 173 -6.72 -5.27 -28.98
CA TRP A 173 -7.61 -4.68 -27.97
C TRP A 173 -8.48 -5.69 -27.24
N GLU A 174 -8.79 -6.83 -27.86
CA GLU A 174 -9.57 -7.90 -27.23
C GLU A 174 -8.74 -8.56 -26.13
N LYS A 175 -7.50 -8.95 -26.43
CA LYS A 175 -6.57 -9.49 -25.43
C LYS A 175 -6.24 -8.50 -24.34
N MET A 176 -6.10 -7.22 -24.68
CA MET A 176 -5.91 -6.13 -23.71
C MET A 176 -7.06 -5.98 -22.71
N ARG A 177 -8.23 -6.57 -22.98
CA ARG A 177 -9.45 -6.47 -22.16
C ARG A 177 -9.89 -7.80 -21.55
N THR A 178 -9.25 -8.91 -21.91
CA THR A 178 -9.62 -10.26 -21.46
C THR A 178 -8.52 -10.93 -20.63
N ILE A 179 -7.26 -10.50 -20.78
CA ILE A 179 -6.14 -11.00 -19.99
C ILE A 179 -6.02 -10.19 -18.70
N ALA A 180 -6.15 -10.88 -17.57
CA ALA A 180 -6.20 -10.28 -16.23
C ALA A 180 -4.86 -10.35 -15.51
N ALA A 181 -4.03 -11.35 -15.80
CA ALA A 181 -2.73 -11.52 -15.17
C ALA A 181 -1.70 -12.12 -16.13
N GLU A 182 -0.44 -11.76 -15.90
CA GLU A 182 0.72 -12.31 -16.59
C GLU A 182 1.78 -12.71 -15.58
N TYR A 183 2.25 -13.94 -15.70
CA TYR A 183 3.34 -14.48 -14.90
C TYR A 183 4.53 -14.82 -15.79
N ILE A 184 5.69 -14.30 -15.39
CA ILE A 184 6.95 -14.37 -16.14
C ILE A 184 8.00 -15.08 -15.29
N ASP A 185 8.36 -16.30 -15.66
CA ASP A 185 9.49 -17.00 -15.07
C ASP A 185 10.81 -16.50 -15.68
N GLU A 186 11.88 -16.59 -14.89
CA GLU A 186 13.20 -16.00 -15.18
C GLU A 186 13.11 -14.50 -15.57
N PHE A 187 12.34 -13.75 -14.79
CA PHE A 187 11.98 -12.34 -15.02
C PHE A 187 13.19 -11.44 -15.30
N ASN A 188 14.33 -11.69 -14.65
CA ASN A 188 15.54 -10.90 -14.83
C ASN A 188 16.29 -11.16 -16.13
N LEU A 189 15.87 -12.12 -16.95
CA LEU A 189 16.43 -12.33 -18.29
C LEU A 189 15.76 -11.45 -19.35
N GLY A 190 14.63 -10.82 -19.04
CA GLY A 190 13.86 -10.02 -19.98
C GLY A 190 14.40 -8.62 -20.27
N ASN A 191 13.91 -8.05 -21.37
CA ASN A 191 14.19 -6.67 -21.73
C ASN A 191 13.64 -5.71 -20.66
N THR A 192 14.53 -4.98 -19.99
CA THR A 192 14.15 -4.07 -18.89
C THR A 192 13.11 -3.03 -19.30
N ASN A 193 13.18 -2.48 -20.51
CA ASN A 193 12.25 -1.43 -20.94
C ASN A 193 10.84 -1.98 -21.19
N GLU A 194 10.73 -3.19 -21.73
CA GLU A 194 9.45 -3.85 -21.97
C GLU A 194 8.83 -4.29 -20.65
N LEU A 195 9.61 -4.93 -19.77
CA LEU A 195 9.18 -5.29 -18.42
C LEU A 195 8.71 -4.05 -17.64
N LEU A 196 9.41 -2.92 -17.76
CA LEU A 196 9.02 -1.67 -17.09
C LEU A 196 7.67 -1.17 -17.59
N GLN A 197 7.41 -1.24 -18.89
CA GLN A 197 6.11 -0.86 -19.44
C GLN A 197 5.01 -1.79 -18.96
N LEU A 198 5.29 -3.09 -18.97
CA LEU A 198 4.35 -4.12 -18.57
C LEU A 198 3.98 -4.03 -17.08
N THR A 199 4.93 -3.70 -16.19
CA THR A 199 4.63 -3.44 -14.76
C THR A 199 3.64 -2.28 -14.53
N TYR A 200 3.46 -1.40 -15.51
CA TYR A 200 2.41 -0.37 -15.52
C TYR A 200 1.18 -0.76 -16.34
N ALA A 201 1.08 -2.03 -16.74
CA ALA A 201 0.12 -2.56 -17.69
C ALA A 201 0.10 -1.81 -19.03
N ARG A 202 1.23 -1.20 -19.45
CA ARG A 202 1.31 -0.41 -20.69
C ARG A 202 1.86 -1.28 -21.80
N ILE A 203 1.12 -1.36 -22.90
CA ILE A 203 1.56 -2.00 -24.14
C ILE A 203 1.76 -0.92 -25.19
N MET A 204 2.94 -0.90 -25.81
CA MET A 204 3.28 0.06 -26.87
C MET A 204 3.64 -0.66 -28.15
N VAL A 205 3.02 -0.23 -29.25
CA VAL A 205 3.31 -0.75 -30.59
C VAL A 205 3.41 0.42 -31.55
N SER A 206 4.61 0.67 -32.07
CA SER A 206 4.90 1.83 -32.93
C SER A 206 4.53 3.17 -32.30
N ARG A 207 3.39 3.77 -32.67
CA ARG A 207 2.87 5.05 -32.13
C ARG A 207 1.60 4.86 -31.28
N GLU A 208 1.10 3.64 -31.19
CA GLU A 208 -0.10 3.31 -30.40
C GLU A 208 0.31 2.86 -29.00
N ARG A 209 -0.49 3.28 -28.02
CA ARG A 209 -0.32 2.92 -26.63
C ARG A 209 -1.66 2.53 -26.03
N GLY A 210 -1.69 1.36 -25.40
CA GLY A 210 -2.83 0.84 -24.66
C GLY A 210 -2.46 0.58 -23.20
N CYS A 211 -3.49 0.48 -22.37
CA CYS A 211 -3.39 0.00 -20.98
C CYS A 211 -4.14 -1.33 -20.89
N ALA A 212 -3.45 -2.41 -20.54
CA ALA A 212 -4.00 -3.74 -20.39
C ALA A 212 -4.75 -3.86 -19.06
N GLY A 213 -5.91 -4.50 -19.07
CA GLY A 213 -6.70 -4.68 -17.87
C GLY A 213 -8.17 -4.92 -18.17
N ILE A 214 -8.86 -5.46 -17.17
CA ILE A 214 -10.28 -5.81 -17.25
C ILE A 214 -11.10 -4.59 -16.84
N PRO A 215 -12.10 -4.15 -17.64
CA PRO A 215 -13.00 -3.07 -17.25
C PRO A 215 -13.71 -3.35 -15.93
N VAL A 216 -13.63 -2.40 -14.99
CA VAL A 216 -14.37 -2.49 -13.73
C VAL A 216 -15.76 -1.89 -13.95
N PRO A 217 -16.84 -2.67 -13.74
CA PRO A 217 -18.19 -2.14 -13.84
C PRO A 217 -18.49 -1.19 -12.69
N GLU A 218 -19.10 -0.05 -12.98
CA GLU A 218 -19.80 0.76 -12.00
C GLU A 218 -21.20 0.18 -11.80
N VAL A 219 -21.47 -0.36 -10.61
CA VAL A 219 -22.71 -1.11 -10.34
C VAL A 219 -23.68 -0.20 -9.62
N THR A 220 -24.83 0.05 -10.26
CA THR A 220 -25.95 0.82 -9.69
C THR A 220 -27.19 -0.05 -9.61
N LEU A 221 -28.24 0.41 -8.92
CA LEU A 221 -29.54 -0.30 -8.93
C LEU A 221 -30.16 -0.38 -10.34
N GLN A 222 -29.80 0.54 -11.23
CA GLN A 222 -30.29 0.64 -12.61
C GLN A 222 -29.54 -0.27 -13.57
N GLY A 223 -28.29 -0.66 -13.26
CA GLY A 223 -27.48 -1.53 -14.10
C GLY A 223 -25.98 -1.41 -13.84
N ALA A 224 -25.20 -2.25 -14.52
CA ALA A 224 -23.76 -2.16 -14.57
C ALA A 224 -23.33 -1.29 -15.76
N ASN A 225 -22.53 -0.26 -15.50
CA ASN A 225 -21.99 0.66 -16.50
C ASN A 225 -20.50 0.42 -16.71
N TYR A 226 -20.04 0.40 -17.96
CA TYR A 226 -18.64 0.18 -18.29
C TYR A 226 -17.98 1.43 -18.88
N HIS A 227 -16.83 1.79 -18.30
CA HIS A 227 -15.93 2.81 -18.83
C HIS A 227 -14.67 2.15 -19.39
N GLU A 228 -14.77 1.56 -20.58
CA GLU A 228 -13.77 0.66 -21.20
C GLU A 228 -12.33 1.22 -21.36
N LYS A 229 -12.15 2.53 -21.15
CA LYS A 229 -10.84 3.20 -21.31
C LYS A 229 -10.26 3.79 -20.03
N SER A 230 -11.06 4.05 -19.00
CA SER A 230 -10.61 4.79 -17.81
C SER A 230 -10.66 4.00 -16.52
N ASN A 231 -11.64 3.11 -16.35
CA ASN A 231 -11.78 2.32 -15.13
C ASN A 231 -11.42 0.85 -15.40
N LEU A 232 -10.15 0.48 -15.17
CA LEU A 232 -9.61 -0.84 -15.43
C LEU A 232 -8.97 -1.42 -14.17
N LYS A 233 -9.30 -2.68 -13.86
CA LYS A 233 -8.46 -3.54 -13.05
C LYS A 233 -7.26 -3.90 -13.90
N ARG A 234 -6.12 -3.28 -13.59
CA ARG A 234 -4.90 -3.38 -14.43
C ARG A 234 -4.45 -4.83 -14.53
N LEU A 235 -3.80 -5.16 -15.65
CA LEU A 235 -3.07 -6.41 -15.78
C LEU A 235 -2.11 -6.54 -14.58
N TRP A 236 -2.28 -7.60 -13.80
CA TRP A 236 -1.36 -7.89 -12.72
C TRP A 236 -0.16 -8.67 -13.25
N VAL A 237 1.04 -8.13 -13.01
CA VAL A 237 2.30 -8.76 -13.42
C VAL A 237 2.96 -9.39 -12.21
N SER A 238 3.27 -10.67 -12.32
CA SER A 238 4.12 -11.37 -11.35
C SER A 238 5.26 -12.07 -12.07
N GLY A 239 6.31 -12.40 -11.34
CA GLY A 239 7.39 -13.20 -11.89
C GLY A 239 8.19 -13.91 -10.84
N SER A 240 9.11 -14.74 -11.31
CA SER A 240 10.17 -15.27 -10.48
C SER A 240 11.52 -15.17 -11.13
N GLN A 241 12.55 -15.18 -10.31
CA GLN A 241 13.93 -15.13 -10.77
C GLN A 241 14.85 -15.87 -9.82
N ASN A 242 15.97 -16.33 -10.35
CA ASN A 242 17.10 -16.76 -9.52
C ASN A 242 17.91 -15.53 -9.06
N PRO A 243 18.52 -15.59 -7.87
CA PRO A 243 19.38 -14.51 -7.39
C PRO A 243 20.59 -14.29 -8.32
N PRO A 244 20.99 -13.03 -8.57
CA PRO A 244 22.25 -12.75 -9.27
C PRO A 244 23.40 -13.25 -8.37
N LYS A 245 24.23 -14.13 -8.91
CA LYS A 245 25.27 -14.93 -8.24
C LYS A 245 25.96 -14.32 -7.02
N SER A 246 26.27 -15.20 -6.06
CA SER A 246 27.67 -15.39 -5.63
C SER A 246 28.21 -16.84 -5.67
N GLN A 247 27.44 -17.93 -5.93
CA GLN A 247 28.03 -19.29 -5.89
C GLN A 247 27.63 -20.38 -6.92
N ASP A 248 26.56 -20.29 -7.73
CA ASP A 248 26.23 -21.37 -8.68
C ASP A 248 26.57 -21.03 -10.13
N GLU A 249 27.61 -21.67 -10.67
CA GLU A 249 28.25 -21.24 -11.93
C GLU A 249 27.41 -21.30 -13.20
N GLN A 250 26.33 -22.10 -13.21
CA GLN A 250 25.69 -22.57 -14.42
C GLN A 250 24.31 -21.93 -14.75
N PHE A 251 23.65 -21.23 -13.81
CA PHE A 251 22.31 -20.66 -14.00
C PHE A 251 22.20 -19.22 -13.48
N THR A 252 22.98 -18.31 -14.06
CA THR A 252 23.07 -16.92 -13.59
C THR A 252 21.93 -16.04 -14.09
N GLY A 253 21.09 -15.59 -13.16
CA GLY A 253 20.19 -14.47 -13.40
C GLY A 253 20.94 -13.12 -13.46
N ILE A 254 20.43 -12.16 -14.24
CA ILE A 254 20.96 -10.79 -14.31
C ILE A 254 20.48 -9.99 -13.09
N GLU A 255 21.27 -9.03 -12.61
CA GLU A 255 20.77 -8.11 -11.59
C GLU A 255 19.73 -7.15 -12.20
N LEU A 256 18.53 -7.10 -11.62
CA LEU A 256 17.52 -6.11 -12.00
C LEU A 256 18.05 -4.68 -11.84
N SER A 257 17.77 -3.83 -12.83
CA SER A 257 18.10 -2.41 -12.75
C SER A 257 17.47 -1.74 -11.51
N ALA A 258 18.11 -0.67 -11.01
CA ALA A 258 17.55 0.12 -9.90
C ALA A 258 16.13 0.61 -10.20
N SER A 259 15.87 0.99 -11.45
CA SER A 259 14.57 1.42 -11.93
C SER A 259 13.51 0.34 -11.79
N MET A 260 13.85 -0.93 -12.06
CA MET A 260 12.93 -2.05 -11.90
C MET A 260 12.69 -2.38 -10.42
N LYS A 261 13.77 -2.48 -9.63
CA LYS A 261 13.68 -2.80 -8.19
C LYS A 261 12.80 -1.82 -7.40
N ASN A 262 12.67 -0.58 -7.87
CA ASN A 262 11.81 0.43 -7.25
C ASN A 262 10.32 0.34 -7.64
N ARG A 263 9.96 -0.52 -8.59
CA ARG A 263 8.59 -0.64 -9.16
C ARG A 263 7.95 -1.99 -8.88
N VAL A 264 8.72 -2.95 -8.38
CA VAL A 264 8.27 -4.30 -8.07
C VAL A 264 8.56 -4.60 -6.60
N LEU A 265 7.67 -5.34 -5.96
CA LEU A 265 7.95 -5.94 -4.67
C LEU A 265 8.78 -7.21 -4.91
N LEU A 266 10.07 -7.15 -4.58
CA LEU A 266 10.96 -8.30 -4.62
C LEU A 266 10.93 -9.01 -3.25
N LEU A 267 10.50 -10.26 -3.20
CA LEU A 267 10.49 -11.06 -1.98
C LEU A 267 11.36 -12.30 -2.15
N GLU A 268 12.20 -12.58 -1.15
CA GLU A 268 12.89 -13.87 -1.07
C GLU A 268 11.89 -14.97 -0.75
N TYR A 269 11.80 -15.96 -1.64
CA TYR A 269 10.94 -17.12 -1.49
C TYR A 269 11.68 -18.19 -0.68
N PRO A 270 11.23 -18.47 0.56
CA PRO A 270 11.86 -19.50 1.37
C PRO A 270 11.60 -20.88 0.77
N GLY A 271 12.53 -21.81 0.97
CA GLY A 271 12.35 -23.19 0.52
C GLY A 271 11.14 -23.84 1.20
N ILE A 272 10.31 -24.54 0.42
CA ILE A 272 9.23 -25.38 0.96
C ILE A 272 9.86 -26.65 1.58
N LEU A 273 9.23 -27.22 2.61
CA LEU A 273 9.62 -28.51 3.18
C LEU A 273 9.86 -29.56 2.08
N GLN A 274 11.05 -30.17 2.06
CA GLN A 274 11.45 -31.18 1.04
C GLN A 274 10.50 -32.39 0.98
N SER A 275 9.84 -32.75 2.09
CA SER A 275 8.87 -33.85 2.16
C SER A 275 7.58 -33.61 1.34
N VAL A 276 7.41 -32.42 0.77
CA VAL A 276 6.24 -32.02 -0.04
C VAL A 276 6.47 -32.34 -1.53
N ALA A 277 7.68 -32.77 -1.92
CA ALA A 277 8.01 -33.13 -3.30
C ALA A 277 6.98 -34.09 -3.91
N GLU A 278 6.41 -35.02 -3.13
CA GLU A 278 5.37 -35.97 -3.56
C GLU A 278 4.07 -35.30 -4.04
N THR A 279 3.66 -34.16 -3.45
CA THR A 279 2.47 -33.41 -3.91
C THR A 279 2.70 -32.66 -5.22
N MET A 280 3.96 -32.36 -5.59
CA MET A 280 4.29 -31.75 -6.87
C MET A 280 4.10 -32.70 -8.06
N TRP A 281 3.98 -34.02 -7.81
CA TRP A 281 3.67 -35.03 -8.85
C TRP A 281 2.17 -35.10 -9.16
N LEU A 282 1.31 -34.42 -8.41
CA LEU A 282 -0.15 -34.33 -8.68
C LEU A 282 -0.48 -33.35 -9.84
N LYS A 283 0.48 -33.01 -10.70
CA LYS A 283 0.33 -32.01 -11.80
C LYS A 283 -0.86 -32.25 -12.73
N GLU A 284 -1.36 -33.48 -12.86
CA GLU A 284 -2.58 -33.80 -13.63
C GLU A 284 -3.88 -33.25 -12.99
N SER A 285 -3.84 -32.78 -11.72
CA SER A 285 -5.02 -32.38 -10.94
C SER A 285 -5.42 -30.90 -11.00
N LEU A 286 -4.67 -30.03 -11.70
CA LEU A 286 -5.08 -28.62 -11.84
C LEU A 286 -6.31 -28.43 -12.74
N ASN A 287 -6.63 -29.44 -13.55
CA ASN A 287 -7.84 -29.50 -14.36
C ASN A 287 -9.08 -29.41 -13.46
N GLY A 288 -9.82 -28.29 -13.55
CA GLY A 288 -11.03 -28.06 -12.78
C GLY A 288 -10.85 -27.21 -11.51
N HIS A 289 -9.63 -26.77 -11.18
CA HIS A 289 -9.41 -25.85 -10.06
C HIS A 289 -10.25 -24.58 -10.15
N HIS A 290 -10.33 -23.97 -11.35
CA HIS A 290 -11.17 -22.80 -11.55
C HIS A 290 -12.66 -23.08 -11.29
N LYS A 291 -13.16 -24.23 -11.76
CA LYS A 291 -14.54 -24.67 -11.50
C LYS A 291 -14.80 -24.87 -10.00
N ASP A 292 -13.86 -25.48 -9.30
CA ASP A 292 -13.95 -25.69 -7.84
C ASP A 292 -13.86 -24.37 -7.07
N PHE A 293 -13.02 -23.45 -7.54
CA PHE A 293 -12.93 -22.11 -6.99
C PHE A 293 -14.26 -21.37 -7.12
N LEU A 294 -14.88 -21.32 -8.30
CA LEU A 294 -16.20 -20.70 -8.49
C LEU A 294 -17.27 -21.33 -7.59
N LYS A 295 -17.25 -22.67 -7.45
CA LYS A 295 -18.15 -23.39 -6.55
C LYS A 295 -17.93 -22.99 -5.08
N GLN A 296 -16.68 -22.88 -4.64
CA GLN A 296 -16.36 -22.43 -3.28
C GLN A 296 -16.69 -20.94 -3.07
N PHE A 297 -16.50 -20.10 -4.09
CA PHE A 297 -16.86 -18.69 -4.07
C PHE A 297 -18.37 -18.54 -3.82
N CYS A 298 -19.23 -19.18 -4.64
CA CYS A 298 -20.68 -19.15 -4.45
C CYS A 298 -21.08 -19.65 -3.05
N LYS A 299 -20.48 -20.77 -2.61
CA LYS A 299 -20.77 -21.35 -1.28
C LYS A 299 -20.38 -20.42 -0.13
N ASN A 300 -19.25 -19.74 -0.23
CA ASN A 300 -18.80 -18.80 0.79
C ASN A 300 -19.66 -17.55 0.78
N TYR A 301 -19.99 -17.03 -0.41
CA TYR A 301 -20.84 -15.85 -0.56
C TYR A 301 -22.23 -16.10 0.06
N GLN A 302 -22.87 -17.22 -0.28
CA GLN A 302 -24.15 -17.62 0.30
C GLN A 302 -24.10 -17.71 1.83
N LYS A 303 -22.98 -18.17 2.40
CA LYS A 303 -22.82 -18.24 3.86
C LYS A 303 -22.67 -16.87 4.51
N LEU A 304 -22.07 -15.90 3.82
CA LEU A 304 -21.84 -14.55 4.33
C LEU A 304 -23.08 -13.67 4.19
N THR A 305 -23.83 -13.81 3.09
CA THR A 305 -24.92 -12.89 2.73
C THR A 305 -26.31 -13.53 2.76
N GLY A 306 -26.39 -14.86 2.80
CA GLY A 306 -27.65 -15.61 2.62
C GLY A 306 -28.13 -15.71 1.17
N GLN A 307 -27.45 -15.07 0.22
CA GLN A 307 -27.88 -15.00 -1.18
C GLN A 307 -27.23 -16.11 -2.03
N ASN A 308 -28.01 -16.72 -2.91
CA ASN A 308 -27.50 -17.71 -3.86
C ASN A 308 -26.97 -17.02 -5.13
N ILE A 309 -25.81 -17.46 -5.61
CA ILE A 309 -25.29 -17.09 -6.92
C ILE A 309 -25.43 -18.30 -7.84
N ASP A 310 -26.08 -18.13 -8.99
CA ASP A 310 -26.06 -19.13 -10.05
C ASP A 310 -24.63 -19.28 -10.59
N GLN A 311 -24.08 -20.48 -10.48
CA GLN A 311 -22.71 -20.77 -10.88
C GLN A 311 -22.49 -20.61 -12.38
N ASP A 312 -23.49 -20.90 -13.22
CA ASP A 312 -23.36 -20.77 -14.67
C ASP A 312 -23.40 -19.30 -15.11
N ALA A 313 -24.24 -18.49 -14.47
CA ALA A 313 -24.22 -17.03 -14.64
C ALA A 313 -22.88 -16.44 -14.18
N LEU A 314 -22.39 -16.83 -13.00
CA LEU A 314 -21.09 -16.38 -12.48
C LEU A 314 -19.95 -16.74 -13.44
N LYS A 315 -19.94 -17.95 -14.01
CA LYS A 315 -18.91 -18.37 -14.94
C LYS A 315 -18.87 -17.49 -16.19
N LYS A 316 -20.04 -17.10 -16.72
CA LYS A 316 -20.14 -16.24 -17.92
C LYS A 316 -19.67 -14.81 -17.65
N GLU A 317 -19.95 -14.28 -16.46
CA GLU A 317 -19.64 -12.90 -16.08
C GLU A 317 -18.41 -12.79 -15.17
N TRP A 318 -17.61 -13.86 -15.08
CA TRP A 318 -16.57 -13.97 -14.06
C TRP A 318 -15.55 -12.82 -14.14
N LEU A 319 -15.11 -12.42 -15.32
CA LEU A 319 -14.11 -11.35 -15.46
C LEU A 319 -14.61 -10.01 -14.90
N SER A 320 -15.88 -9.66 -15.14
CA SER A 320 -16.49 -8.45 -14.57
C SER A 320 -16.62 -8.54 -13.05
N VAL A 321 -17.05 -9.70 -12.52
CA VAL A 321 -17.13 -9.95 -11.07
C VAL A 321 -15.75 -9.93 -10.42
N TYR A 322 -14.75 -10.51 -11.07
CA TYR A 322 -13.36 -10.52 -10.67
C TYR A 322 -12.80 -9.10 -10.60
N ALA A 323 -12.98 -8.31 -11.66
CA ALA A 323 -12.51 -6.93 -11.72
C ALA A 323 -13.16 -6.07 -10.61
N TYR A 324 -14.46 -6.23 -10.39
CA TYR A 324 -15.18 -5.58 -9.30
C TYR A 324 -14.68 -6.01 -7.91
N THR A 325 -14.42 -7.30 -7.71
CA THR A 325 -13.97 -7.86 -6.42
C THR A 325 -12.52 -7.47 -6.09
N MET A 326 -11.68 -7.30 -7.11
CA MET A 326 -10.24 -7.07 -6.97
C MET A 326 -9.83 -5.63 -7.26
N ASP A 327 -10.79 -4.72 -7.35
CA ASP A 327 -10.55 -3.29 -7.54
C ASP A 327 -9.92 -2.68 -6.28
N SER A 328 -8.69 -2.18 -6.42
CA SER A 328 -7.92 -1.61 -5.32
C SER A 328 -8.57 -0.35 -4.77
N SER A 329 -9.27 0.43 -5.60
CA SER A 329 -9.91 1.69 -5.17
C SER A 329 -11.01 1.48 -4.12
N ARG A 330 -11.59 0.27 -4.06
CA ARG A 330 -12.65 -0.12 -3.12
C ARG A 330 -12.12 -0.72 -1.83
N THR A 331 -10.84 -1.03 -1.78
CA THR A 331 -10.19 -1.70 -0.64
C THR A 331 -9.04 -0.90 -0.06
N GLU A 332 -8.52 0.11 -0.77
CA GLU A 332 -7.42 0.98 -0.33
C GLU A 332 -7.74 1.59 1.03
N LYS A 333 -6.79 1.45 1.95
CA LYS A 333 -6.97 1.90 3.33
C LYS A 333 -6.39 3.29 3.50
N ALA A 334 -7.14 4.16 4.16
CA ALA A 334 -6.62 5.47 4.55
C ALA A 334 -5.52 5.30 5.61
N ILE A 335 -4.50 6.15 5.57
CA ILE A 335 -3.41 6.12 6.54
C ILE A 335 -3.78 7.07 7.69
N ILE A 336 -3.75 6.59 8.94
CA ILE A 336 -4.00 7.48 10.09
C ILE A 336 -2.85 8.46 10.29
N THR A 337 -3.15 9.63 10.88
CA THR A 337 -2.19 10.72 11.07
C THR A 337 -0.92 10.27 11.80
N SER A 338 -1.03 9.46 12.86
CA SER A 338 0.16 8.96 13.56
C SER A 338 1.04 8.05 12.72
N SER A 339 0.45 7.28 11.80
CA SER A 339 1.19 6.40 10.88
C SER A 339 1.92 7.22 9.82
N LEU A 340 1.29 8.29 9.31
CA LEU A 340 1.91 9.24 8.38
C LEU A 340 3.11 9.95 9.04
N GLU A 341 2.93 10.45 10.26
CA GLU A 341 4.01 11.08 11.03
C GLU A 341 5.18 10.09 11.24
N PHE A 342 4.86 8.88 11.73
CA PHE A 342 5.85 7.85 12.00
C PHE A 342 6.63 7.40 10.76
N GLY A 343 5.94 7.18 9.64
CA GLY A 343 6.58 6.87 8.36
C GLY A 343 7.57 7.95 7.93
N GLY A 344 7.22 9.22 8.11
CA GLY A 344 8.12 10.34 7.86
C GLY A 344 9.40 10.29 8.72
N TYR A 345 9.28 9.97 10.02
CA TYR A 345 10.44 9.86 10.91
C TYR A 345 11.32 8.64 10.59
N LEU A 346 10.72 7.52 10.21
CA LEU A 346 11.46 6.35 9.75
C LEU A 346 12.30 6.65 8.52
N MET A 347 11.71 7.34 7.54
CA MET A 347 12.41 7.71 6.31
C MET A 347 13.57 8.66 6.59
N LEU A 348 13.38 9.67 7.45
CA LEU A 348 14.47 10.55 7.87
C LEU A 348 15.61 9.79 8.55
N ALA A 349 15.29 8.85 9.44
CA ALA A 349 16.33 8.10 10.13
C ALA A 349 17.07 7.12 9.21
N LEU A 350 16.36 6.48 8.29
CA LEU A 350 16.88 5.43 7.42
C LEU A 350 17.38 5.93 6.05
N SER A 351 17.20 7.22 5.73
CA SER A 351 17.75 7.83 4.50
C SER A 351 19.18 8.35 4.64
N GLY A 352 19.73 8.34 5.87
CA GLY A 352 21.11 8.72 6.15
C GLY A 352 21.31 10.13 6.70
N ASN A 353 22.45 10.29 7.39
CA ASN A 353 22.94 11.50 8.06
C ASN A 353 21.86 12.32 8.82
N ILE A 354 21.38 11.76 9.92
CA ILE A 354 20.43 12.36 10.86
C ILE A 354 20.85 13.78 11.29
N GLY A 355 22.15 14.05 11.46
CA GLY A 355 22.65 15.39 11.81
C GLY A 355 22.42 16.42 10.70
N LYS A 356 22.71 16.07 9.45
CA LYS A 356 22.44 16.95 8.29
C LYS A 356 20.94 17.24 8.14
N LEU A 357 20.09 16.24 8.35
CA LEU A 357 18.64 16.41 8.31
C LEU A 357 18.16 17.38 9.39
N TYR A 358 18.67 17.23 10.62
CA TYR A 358 18.35 18.16 11.71
C TYR A 358 18.71 19.62 11.38
N GLU A 359 19.89 19.87 10.80
CA GLU A 359 20.27 21.23 10.39
C GLU A 359 19.37 21.75 9.26
N GLY A 360 18.95 20.91 8.31
CA GLY A 360 17.97 21.28 7.29
C GLY A 360 16.61 21.70 7.88
N GLU A 361 16.10 20.95 8.87
CA GLU A 361 14.86 21.34 9.57
C GLU A 361 15.01 22.66 10.33
N LYS A 362 16.20 22.94 10.88
CA LYS A 362 16.52 24.20 11.55
C LYS A 362 16.54 25.40 10.59
N GLU A 363 17.01 25.21 9.37
CA GLU A 363 16.97 26.26 8.33
C GLU A 363 15.52 26.62 7.94
N VAL A 364 14.67 25.60 7.76
CA VAL A 364 13.22 25.79 7.50
C VAL A 364 12.57 26.57 8.64
N VAL A 365 12.79 26.13 9.89
CA VAL A 365 12.27 26.80 11.08
C VAL A 365 12.72 28.25 11.17
N ARG A 366 13.99 28.54 10.86
CA ARG A 366 14.52 29.90 10.87
C ARG A 366 13.78 30.78 9.86
N GLY A 367 13.63 30.32 8.61
CA GLY A 367 12.91 31.07 7.57
C GLY A 367 11.46 31.38 7.96
N CYS A 368 10.74 30.40 8.51
CA CYS A 368 9.38 30.61 9.02
C CYS A 368 9.35 31.56 10.22
N SER A 369 10.29 31.44 11.16
CA SER A 369 10.34 32.29 12.36
C SER A 369 10.64 33.75 12.02
N GLU A 370 11.49 34.01 11.02
CA GLU A 370 11.75 35.36 10.51
C GLU A 370 10.48 35.99 9.93
N ARG A 371 9.67 35.21 9.18
CA ARG A 371 8.36 35.66 8.65
C ARG A 371 7.34 35.93 9.77
N LEU A 372 7.26 35.05 10.76
CA LEU A 372 6.28 35.13 11.86
C LEU A 372 6.63 36.17 12.93
N GLY A 373 7.89 36.60 13.00
CA GLY A 373 8.35 37.68 13.88
C GLY A 373 8.03 37.43 15.36
N SER A 374 7.48 38.45 16.02
CA SER A 374 7.20 38.42 17.47
C SER A 374 6.08 37.47 17.91
N LEU A 375 5.36 36.85 16.96
CA LEU A 375 4.29 35.89 17.27
C LEU A 375 4.83 34.57 17.83
N VAL A 376 6.09 34.23 17.54
CA VAL A 376 6.69 32.94 17.89
C VAL A 376 7.98 33.13 18.67
N ASN A 377 8.16 32.35 19.74
CA ASN A 377 9.36 32.38 20.58
C ASN A 377 9.94 30.98 20.82
N ASN A 378 9.15 29.94 20.66
CA ASN A 378 9.50 28.57 20.98
C ASN A 378 10.00 27.77 19.78
N PHE A 379 9.84 28.25 18.56
CA PHE A 379 10.28 27.55 17.34
C PHE A 379 11.80 27.32 17.27
N ASN A 380 12.64 28.16 17.87
CA ASN A 380 14.11 28.06 17.76
C ASN A 380 14.68 26.69 18.16
N LEU A 381 15.37 26.00 17.26
CA LEU A 381 16.06 24.73 17.51
C LEU A 381 17.53 24.96 17.91
N SER A 382 17.85 24.79 19.19
CA SER A 382 19.18 25.09 19.75
C SER A 382 20.04 23.85 20.04
N ASN A 383 19.44 22.67 20.14
CA ASN A 383 20.17 21.44 20.40
C ASN A 383 21.01 21.03 19.17
N LYS A 384 22.04 20.21 19.37
CA LYS A 384 22.76 19.52 18.29
C LYS A 384 22.53 18.02 18.41
N VAL A 385 22.52 17.34 17.27
CA VAL A 385 22.57 15.89 17.23
C VAL A 385 24.00 15.45 17.54
N ASP A 386 24.17 14.56 18.52
CA ASP A 386 25.47 13.97 18.83
C ASP A 386 25.76 12.79 17.91
N ASP A 387 26.60 13.05 16.90
CA ASP A 387 27.07 12.06 15.94
C ASP A 387 27.83 10.88 16.56
N GLY A 388 28.35 11.05 17.78
CA GLY A 388 29.08 10.05 18.55
C GLY A 388 28.18 9.17 19.44
N SER A 389 26.90 9.49 19.56
CA SER A 389 25.93 8.74 20.35
C SER A 389 25.77 7.30 19.84
N GLN A 390 25.39 6.38 20.75
CA GLN A 390 25.16 4.98 20.38
C GLN A 390 23.99 4.84 19.39
N GLU A 391 22.94 5.66 19.53
CA GLU A 391 21.79 5.65 18.61
C GLU A 391 22.22 5.97 17.17
N VAL A 392 22.99 7.05 16.98
CA VAL A 392 23.47 7.45 15.65
C VAL A 392 24.47 6.44 15.09
N LYS A 393 25.34 5.86 15.94
CA LYS A 393 26.26 4.78 15.53
C LYS A 393 25.50 3.54 15.05
N ASN A 394 24.45 3.13 15.76
CA ASN A 394 23.62 1.98 15.38
C ASN A 394 22.95 2.20 14.02
N VAL A 395 22.42 3.41 13.78
CA VAL A 395 21.85 3.76 12.47
C VAL A 395 22.92 3.70 11.38
N LYS A 396 24.08 4.34 11.60
CA LYS A 396 25.21 4.31 10.63
C LYS A 396 25.64 2.87 10.31
N GLN A 397 25.65 1.98 11.31
CA GLN A 397 25.95 0.56 11.11
C GLN A 397 24.89 -0.16 10.27
N ILE A 398 23.59 0.09 10.52
CA ILE A 398 22.50 -0.46 9.69
C ILE A 398 22.61 0.04 8.25
N LEU A 399 22.77 1.35 8.05
CA LEU A 399 22.90 1.95 6.72
C LEU A 399 24.12 1.42 5.97
N SER A 400 25.25 1.23 6.67
CA SER A 400 26.45 0.64 6.06
C SER A 400 26.25 -0.80 5.56
N SER A 401 25.21 -1.49 6.04
CA SER A 401 24.85 -2.83 5.56
C SER A 401 23.93 -2.83 4.34
N PHE A 402 23.45 -1.66 3.90
CA PHE A 402 22.55 -1.57 2.76
C PHE A 402 23.31 -1.64 1.43
N ASN A 403 22.73 -2.33 0.45
CA ASN A 403 23.17 -2.25 -0.93
C ASN A 403 22.87 -0.86 -1.54
N LYS A 404 21.76 -0.27 -1.11
CA LYS A 404 21.29 1.07 -1.48
C LYS A 404 20.53 1.66 -0.29
N ASP A 405 20.79 2.92 0.01
CA ASP A 405 20.06 3.65 1.05
C ASP A 405 18.56 3.71 0.75
N LEU A 406 17.77 3.88 1.80
CA LEU A 406 16.37 4.27 1.62
C LEU A 406 16.32 5.73 1.16
N THR A 407 15.40 6.03 0.26
CA THR A 407 15.22 7.34 -0.36
C THR A 407 13.73 7.67 -0.40
N GLU A 408 13.37 8.92 -0.63
CA GLU A 408 11.95 9.34 -0.74
C GLU A 408 11.16 8.54 -1.81
N ARG A 409 11.85 7.93 -2.78
CA ARG A 409 11.21 7.05 -3.78
C ARG A 409 10.62 5.78 -3.16
N ASP A 410 11.08 5.40 -1.98
CA ASP A 410 10.64 4.23 -1.24
C ASP A 410 9.36 4.48 -0.42
N ASP A 411 8.96 5.74 -0.21
CA ASP A 411 7.74 6.10 0.52
C ASP A 411 6.51 5.39 -0.07
N ARG A 412 6.43 5.36 -1.41
CA ARG A 412 5.35 4.65 -2.12
C ARG A 412 5.39 3.15 -1.85
N ALA A 413 6.58 2.53 -1.91
CA ALA A 413 6.72 1.10 -1.66
C ALA A 413 6.35 0.74 -0.21
N ILE A 414 6.70 1.60 0.77
CA ILE A 414 6.30 1.44 2.17
C ILE A 414 4.78 1.57 2.31
N LYS A 415 4.15 2.59 1.69
CA LYS A 415 2.69 2.76 1.70
C LYS A 415 2.00 1.52 1.12
N ASP A 416 2.39 1.12 -0.09
CA ASP A 416 1.78 -0.01 -0.79
C ASP A 416 1.93 -1.29 0.05
N LEU A 417 3.10 -1.53 0.63
CA LEU A 417 3.34 -2.68 1.50
C LEU A 417 2.58 -2.61 2.83
N ALA A 418 2.45 -1.44 3.45
CA ALA A 418 1.66 -1.27 4.66
C ALA A 418 0.17 -1.53 4.40
N ASP A 419 -0.35 -1.08 3.26
CA ASP A 419 -1.73 -1.36 2.83
C ASP A 419 -1.95 -2.85 2.55
N LEU A 420 -0.98 -3.51 1.92
CA LEU A 420 -0.97 -4.97 1.71
C LEU A 420 -1.06 -5.71 3.05
N ILE A 421 -0.22 -5.34 4.02
CA ILE A 421 -0.19 -5.94 5.36
C ILE A 421 -1.52 -5.71 6.09
N ALA A 422 -2.00 -4.47 6.12
CA ALA A 422 -3.26 -4.09 6.76
C ALA A 422 -4.45 -4.84 6.17
N THR A 423 -4.49 -5.01 4.84
CA THR A 423 -5.54 -5.77 4.15
C THR A 423 -5.51 -7.25 4.50
N GLN A 424 -4.32 -7.86 4.53
CA GLN A 424 -4.21 -9.26 4.95
C GLN A 424 -4.59 -9.45 6.42
N LYS A 425 -4.23 -8.49 7.28
CA LYS A 425 -4.60 -8.48 8.70
C LYS A 425 -6.12 -8.43 8.86
N ALA A 426 -6.79 -7.51 8.16
CA ALA A 426 -8.25 -7.39 8.12
C ALA A 426 -8.94 -8.70 7.72
N LEU A 427 -8.51 -9.30 6.59
CA LEU A 427 -9.08 -10.55 6.08
C LEU A 427 -8.91 -11.71 7.06
N LYS A 428 -7.71 -11.87 7.65
CA LYS A 428 -7.47 -12.95 8.62
C LYS A 428 -8.18 -12.73 9.94
N ASN A 429 -8.27 -11.49 10.42
CA ASN A 429 -9.03 -11.15 11.62
C ASN A 429 -10.51 -11.49 11.44
N ALA A 430 -11.09 -11.11 10.30
CA ALA A 430 -12.46 -11.49 9.94
C ALA A 430 -12.65 -13.01 9.93
N TYR A 431 -11.70 -13.77 9.39
CA TYR A 431 -11.78 -15.23 9.38
C TYR A 431 -11.41 -15.91 10.70
N ALA A 432 -10.74 -15.22 11.63
CA ALA A 432 -10.39 -15.76 12.94
C ALA A 432 -11.64 -16.01 13.80
N VAL A 433 -12.66 -15.14 13.69
CA VAL A 433 -13.93 -15.30 14.43
C VAL A 433 -14.78 -16.43 13.90
N ARG A 434 -14.52 -16.96 12.70
CA ARG A 434 -15.35 -18.00 12.06
C ARG A 434 -15.55 -19.24 12.93
N ARG A 435 -14.59 -19.58 13.79
CA ARG A 435 -14.69 -20.75 14.70
C ARG A 435 -15.72 -20.54 15.82
N THR A 436 -15.90 -19.31 16.27
CA THR A 436 -16.78 -18.96 17.39
C THR A 436 -18.08 -18.31 16.94
N ASN A 437 -18.07 -17.58 15.82
CA ASN A 437 -19.22 -16.92 15.21
C ASN A 437 -19.11 -16.96 13.67
N PRO A 438 -19.54 -18.05 13.01
CA PRO A 438 -19.46 -18.19 11.56
C PRO A 438 -20.17 -17.08 10.77
N SER A 439 -21.30 -16.58 11.27
CA SER A 439 -22.06 -15.46 10.69
C SER A 439 -21.42 -14.10 10.93
N GLY A 440 -20.51 -13.98 11.90
CA GLY A 440 -19.86 -12.74 12.28
C GLY A 440 -18.68 -12.33 11.39
N VAL A 441 -18.27 -13.16 10.42
CA VAL A 441 -17.10 -12.89 9.57
C VAL A 441 -17.25 -11.59 8.79
N LEU A 442 -18.39 -11.41 8.09
CA LEU A 442 -18.65 -10.20 7.30
C LEU A 442 -18.72 -8.96 8.19
N GLN A 443 -19.47 -9.03 9.30
CA GLN A 443 -19.58 -7.92 10.24
C GLN A 443 -18.23 -7.54 10.87
N THR A 444 -17.38 -8.52 11.15
CA THR A 444 -16.03 -8.27 11.70
C THR A 444 -15.16 -7.53 10.69
N TYR A 445 -15.27 -7.86 9.40
CA TYR A 445 -14.55 -7.15 8.34
C TYR A 445 -15.08 -5.73 8.15
N LEU A 446 -16.39 -5.54 8.12
CA LEU A 446 -17.03 -4.21 7.99
C LEU A 446 -16.76 -3.30 9.21
N ASN A 447 -16.62 -3.89 10.39
CA ASN A 447 -16.30 -3.15 11.62
C ASN A 447 -14.79 -2.91 11.79
N ASP A 448 -13.94 -3.54 10.97
CA ASP A 448 -12.50 -3.30 11.02
C ASP A 448 -12.24 -1.86 10.58
N SER A 449 -11.32 -1.17 11.27
CA SER A 449 -11.20 0.29 11.16
C SER A 449 -10.79 0.79 9.78
N GLY A 450 -10.46 -0.10 8.83
CA GLY A 450 -10.22 0.28 7.44
C GLY A 450 -8.96 1.13 7.23
N TYR A 451 -8.08 1.22 8.24
CA TYR A 451 -6.92 2.10 8.22
C TYR A 451 -5.58 1.36 8.19
N ILE A 452 -4.55 2.04 7.68
CA ILE A 452 -3.15 1.65 7.79
C ILE A 452 -2.60 2.20 9.12
N THR A 453 -2.26 1.30 10.02
CA THR A 453 -1.81 1.61 11.39
C THR A 453 -0.28 1.71 11.47
N ILE A 454 0.21 2.20 12.62
CA ILE A 454 1.65 2.36 12.84
C ILE A 454 2.39 1.01 12.85
N GLU A 455 1.69 -0.06 13.24
CA GLU A 455 2.19 -1.43 13.18
C GLU A 455 2.43 -1.86 11.73
N ASP A 456 1.49 -1.55 10.84
CA ASP A 456 1.58 -1.90 9.42
C ASP A 456 2.75 -1.16 8.75
N VAL A 457 2.92 0.13 9.06
CA VAL A 457 4.06 0.93 8.60
C VAL A 457 5.38 0.41 9.15
N ALA A 458 5.45 0.08 10.45
CA ALA A 458 6.67 -0.47 11.05
C ALA A 458 7.08 -1.80 10.40
N ALA A 459 6.11 -2.69 10.15
CA ALA A 459 6.35 -3.97 9.48
C ALA A 459 6.77 -3.78 8.02
N ALA A 460 6.10 -2.89 7.29
CA ALA A 460 6.43 -2.56 5.90
C ALA A 460 7.85 -2.00 5.76
N THR A 461 8.23 -1.01 6.59
CA THR A 461 9.57 -0.44 6.58
C THR A 461 10.62 -1.48 6.97
N THR A 462 10.34 -2.33 7.97
CA THR A 462 11.27 -3.41 8.36
C THR A 462 11.52 -4.36 7.19
N LEU A 463 10.47 -4.79 6.50
CA LEU A 463 10.58 -5.69 5.36
C LEU A 463 11.37 -5.04 4.20
N LEU A 464 11.02 -3.81 3.83
CA LEU A 464 11.70 -3.10 2.75
C LEU A 464 13.18 -2.84 3.08
N ALA A 465 13.49 -2.44 4.32
CA ALA A 465 14.86 -2.23 4.77
C ALA A 465 15.67 -3.52 4.70
N ARG A 466 15.12 -4.66 5.15
CA ARG A 466 15.79 -5.96 5.04
C ARG A 466 16.02 -6.37 3.59
N ASN A 467 15.05 -6.15 2.70
CA ASN A 467 15.23 -6.42 1.26
C ASN A 467 16.34 -5.57 0.60
N LYS A 468 16.71 -4.44 1.21
CA LYS A 468 17.83 -3.59 0.77
C LYS A 468 19.16 -3.92 1.44
N GLN A 469 19.17 -4.77 2.47
CA GLN A 469 20.41 -5.19 3.14
C GLN A 469 21.23 -6.17 2.29
N ARG A 470 22.55 -6.11 2.46
CA ARG A 470 23.44 -7.24 2.20
C ARG A 470 23.28 -8.26 3.32
N ASP A 471 23.59 -9.53 3.06
CA ASP A 471 23.64 -10.55 4.11
C ASP A 471 24.40 -10.02 5.34
N SER A 472 23.63 -9.70 6.39
CA SER A 472 24.08 -8.90 7.53
C SER A 472 23.35 -9.35 8.78
N THR A 473 24.07 -9.37 9.89
CA THR A 473 23.50 -9.65 11.22
C THR A 473 22.84 -8.42 11.85
N ASN A 474 22.99 -7.24 11.25
CA ASN A 474 22.42 -6.00 11.79
C ASN A 474 20.93 -5.92 11.42
N ASP A 475 20.03 -5.92 12.40
CA ASP A 475 18.59 -5.93 12.14
C ASP A 475 17.97 -4.51 12.10
N PRO A 476 17.39 -4.05 10.96
CA PRO A 476 16.74 -2.75 10.84
C PRO A 476 15.58 -2.57 11.82
N LEU A 477 14.98 -3.67 12.26
CA LEU A 477 13.91 -3.68 13.26
C LEU A 477 14.32 -2.94 14.54
N ASN A 478 15.59 -2.98 14.93
CA ASN A 478 16.09 -2.28 16.11
C ASN A 478 15.95 -0.75 15.98
N VAL A 479 16.22 -0.20 14.80
CA VAL A 479 16.06 1.24 14.52
C VAL A 479 14.57 1.58 14.46
N VAL A 480 13.77 0.77 13.77
CA VAL A 480 12.31 0.94 13.68
C VAL A 480 11.67 0.98 15.07
N ASN A 481 12.00 0.03 15.94
CA ASN A 481 11.50 -0.03 17.30
C ASN A 481 11.99 1.11 18.19
N SER A 482 13.23 1.58 18.00
CA SER A 482 13.76 2.73 18.75
C SER A 482 12.99 4.01 18.42
N ILE A 483 12.69 4.23 17.14
CA ILE A 483 11.90 5.37 16.67
C ILE A 483 10.45 5.24 17.14
N LEU A 484 9.86 4.04 17.04
CA LEU A 484 8.49 3.77 17.48
C LEU A 484 8.30 4.08 18.96
N LYS A 485 9.18 3.59 19.83
CA LYS A 485 9.14 3.86 21.27
C LYS A 485 9.36 5.34 21.58
N THR A 486 10.29 5.98 20.88
CA THR A 486 10.56 7.41 21.07
C THR A 486 9.36 8.26 20.66
N TYR A 487 8.74 7.94 19.53
CA TYR A 487 7.57 8.64 19.01
C TYR A 487 6.35 8.46 19.92
N THR A 488 6.00 7.22 20.27
CA THR A 488 4.85 6.92 21.14
C THR A 488 4.98 7.60 22.51
N ARG A 489 6.18 7.54 23.13
CA ARG A 489 6.48 8.28 24.36
C ARG A 489 6.27 9.79 24.20
N LEU A 490 6.78 10.37 23.11
CA LEU A 490 6.59 11.81 22.85
C LEU A 490 5.11 12.17 22.72
N VAL A 491 4.30 11.32 22.09
CA VAL A 491 2.85 11.53 21.94
C VAL A 491 2.16 11.46 23.29
N ASP A 492 2.44 10.43 24.10
CA ASP A 492 1.89 10.28 25.46
C ASP A 492 2.26 11.49 26.34
N ASP A 493 3.54 11.82 26.42
CA ASP A 493 4.04 12.93 27.24
C ASP A 493 3.45 14.28 26.78
N LEU A 494 3.28 14.48 25.47
CA LEU A 494 2.69 15.70 24.93
C LEU A 494 1.20 15.79 25.26
N ALA A 495 0.46 14.69 25.09
CA ALA A 495 -0.96 14.63 25.42
C ALA A 495 -1.21 14.98 26.89
N ASP A 496 -0.37 14.46 27.79
CA ASP A 496 -0.42 14.75 29.23
C ASP A 496 -0.10 16.23 29.52
N LYS A 497 0.94 16.78 28.90
CA LYS A 497 1.31 18.20 29.05
C LYS A 497 0.24 19.14 28.50
N MET A 498 -0.45 18.73 27.45
CA MET A 498 -1.54 19.49 26.84
C MET A 498 -2.90 19.24 27.49
N LYS A 499 -3.03 18.22 28.33
CA LYS A 499 -4.27 17.76 28.96
C LYS A 499 -5.34 17.42 27.93
N ILE A 500 -4.99 16.64 26.91
CA ILE A 500 -5.91 16.23 25.85
C ILE A 500 -7.03 15.38 26.45
N LYS A 501 -8.27 15.89 26.38
CA LYS A 501 -9.44 15.25 27.00
C LYS A 501 -9.75 13.92 26.30
N GLY A 502 -9.94 12.86 27.09
CA GLY A 502 -10.28 11.53 26.58
C GLY A 502 -9.07 10.72 26.06
N TYR A 503 -7.88 11.32 26.03
CA TYR A 503 -6.64 10.58 25.84
C TYR A 503 -6.26 9.85 27.14
N THR A 504 -5.84 8.60 27.01
CA THR A 504 -5.41 7.76 28.15
C THR A 504 -4.05 7.14 27.89
N SER A 505 -3.86 6.59 26.70
CA SER A 505 -2.58 6.08 26.21
C SER A 505 -2.57 6.06 24.70
N PHE A 506 -1.37 5.92 24.13
CA PHE A 506 -1.19 5.71 22.70
C PHE A 506 -1.94 4.45 22.24
N ARG A 507 -2.68 4.58 21.14
CA ARG A 507 -3.45 3.50 20.53
C ARG A 507 -3.22 3.48 19.03
N THR A 508 -2.70 2.37 18.52
CA THR A 508 -2.29 2.23 17.12
C THR A 508 -3.44 2.34 16.12
N ASP A 509 -4.68 2.18 16.57
CA ASP A 509 -5.91 2.20 15.79
C ASP A 509 -6.69 3.52 15.87
N ASN A 510 -6.21 4.50 16.65
CA ASN A 510 -6.89 5.78 16.81
C ASN A 510 -6.48 6.76 15.69
N PRO A 511 -7.40 7.21 14.82
CA PRO A 511 -7.06 8.16 13.75
C PRO A 511 -6.71 9.56 14.26
N ASN A 512 -7.14 9.91 15.48
CA ASN A 512 -7.08 11.27 16.03
C ASN A 512 -5.92 11.43 17.03
N ILE A 513 -4.76 10.85 16.75
CA ILE A 513 -3.55 11.00 17.58
C ILE A 513 -2.33 11.31 16.71
N GLY A 514 -1.40 12.07 17.28
CA GLY A 514 -0.16 12.49 16.62
C GLY A 514 0.40 13.75 17.25
N LEU A 515 1.70 14.01 17.08
CA LEU A 515 2.34 15.19 17.65
C LEU A 515 1.83 16.45 16.96
N LYS A 516 1.78 16.42 15.62
CA LYS A 516 1.30 17.54 14.81
C LYS A 516 -0.21 17.67 14.97
N TYR A 517 -0.91 16.54 14.94
CA TYR A 517 -2.37 16.51 15.13
C TYR A 517 -2.80 17.20 16.42
N PHE A 518 -2.22 16.84 17.58
CA PHE A 518 -2.60 17.43 18.86
C PHE A 518 -2.31 18.93 18.93
N ILE A 519 -1.13 19.36 18.47
CA ILE A 519 -0.76 20.79 18.49
C ILE A 519 -1.67 21.59 17.58
N TYR A 520 -1.89 21.12 16.35
CA TYR A 520 -2.69 21.82 15.35
C TYR A 520 -4.16 21.89 15.77
N THR A 521 -4.81 20.75 16.06
CA THR A 521 -6.24 20.74 16.43
C THR A 521 -6.52 21.56 17.70
N THR A 522 -5.69 21.42 18.74
CA THR A 522 -5.84 22.23 19.97
C THR A 522 -5.64 23.73 19.70
N SER A 523 -4.80 24.10 18.72
CA SER A 523 -4.58 25.50 18.36
C SER A 523 -5.77 26.15 17.65
N LEU A 524 -6.62 25.35 16.99
CA LEU A 524 -7.83 25.83 16.34
C LEU A 524 -8.99 26.03 17.32
N MET A 525 -9.03 25.25 18.41
CA MET A 525 -10.11 25.32 19.41
C MET A 525 -10.21 26.71 20.06
N ASP A 526 -11.42 27.27 20.02
CA ASP A 526 -11.79 28.57 20.61
C ASP A 526 -10.90 29.75 20.20
N SER A 527 -10.20 29.66 19.06
CA SER A 527 -9.35 30.74 18.55
C SER A 527 -10.16 31.84 17.89
N LYS A 528 -9.82 33.10 18.18
CA LYS A 528 -10.58 34.28 17.69
C LYS A 528 -10.00 34.92 16.44
N ASN A 529 -8.73 34.64 16.16
CA ASN A 529 -8.00 35.14 15.00
C ASN A 529 -6.77 34.27 14.71
N THR A 530 -6.20 34.46 13.53
CA THR A 530 -4.99 33.78 13.05
C THR A 530 -3.80 33.92 14.01
N ASP A 531 -3.54 35.12 14.53
CA ASP A 531 -2.45 35.35 15.50
C ASP A 531 -2.58 34.50 16.76
N GLU A 532 -3.80 34.28 17.25
CA GLU A 532 -4.07 33.40 18.39
C GLU A 532 -3.76 31.94 18.06
N ILE A 533 -4.13 31.47 16.86
CA ILE A 533 -3.80 30.12 16.39
C ILE A 533 -2.28 29.95 16.34
N VAL A 534 -1.57 30.88 15.70
CA VAL A 534 -0.10 30.87 15.59
C VAL A 534 0.57 30.82 16.97
N ARG A 535 0.11 31.65 17.92
CA ARG A 535 0.64 31.63 19.30
C ARG A 535 0.33 30.32 20.02
N LYS A 536 -0.85 29.72 19.82
CA LYS A 536 -1.19 28.41 20.40
C LYS A 536 -0.32 27.29 19.81
N ILE A 537 -0.01 27.33 18.50
CA ILE A 537 0.96 26.42 17.87
C ILE A 537 2.34 26.59 18.52
N ASP A 538 2.83 27.83 18.67
CA ASP A 538 4.11 28.12 19.33
C ASP A 538 4.16 27.60 20.78
N GLN A 539 3.08 27.77 21.54
CA GLN A 539 2.96 27.22 22.89
C GLN A 539 2.98 25.68 22.90
N GLY A 540 2.31 25.03 21.95
CA GLY A 540 2.34 23.58 21.76
C GLY A 540 3.75 23.07 21.47
N VAL A 541 4.48 23.75 20.57
CA VAL A 541 5.90 23.49 20.30
C VAL A 541 6.75 23.67 21.56
N GLY A 542 6.51 24.74 22.33
CA GLY A 542 7.20 24.98 23.59
C GLY A 542 7.01 23.85 24.61
N ARG A 543 5.82 23.23 24.65
CA ARG A 543 5.53 22.05 25.48
C ARG A 543 6.28 20.83 24.97
N LEU A 544 6.21 20.55 23.67
CA LEU A 544 6.89 19.42 23.04
C LEU A 544 8.41 19.43 23.30
N LYS A 545 9.06 20.58 23.11
CA LYS A 545 10.52 20.70 23.31
C LYS A 545 10.99 20.49 24.75
N ARG A 546 10.11 20.66 25.75
CA ARG A 546 10.43 20.46 27.17
C ARG A 546 10.29 19.00 27.61
N ILE A 547 9.71 18.15 26.78
CA ILE A 547 9.67 16.70 26.97
C ILE A 547 11.08 16.21 26.66
N THR A 548 11.90 16.12 27.71
CA THR A 548 13.34 15.84 27.65
C THR A 548 13.56 14.50 26.96
N THR A 549 14.12 14.50 25.75
CA THR A 549 14.24 13.23 25.03
C THR A 549 15.47 12.44 25.40
N GLY A 550 16.60 13.06 25.76
CA GLY A 550 17.88 12.37 26.01
C GLY A 550 18.38 11.50 24.84
N SER A 551 17.62 11.48 23.75
CA SER A 551 17.67 10.59 22.60
C SER A 551 17.83 11.46 21.37
N GLU A 552 18.75 11.05 20.50
CA GLU A 552 19.04 11.73 19.24
C GLU A 552 17.88 11.58 18.27
N PHE A 553 17.20 10.42 18.25
CA PHE A 553 15.95 10.27 17.50
C PHE A 553 14.89 11.25 17.98
N GLY A 554 14.77 11.44 19.29
CA GLY A 554 13.81 12.37 19.86
C GLY A 554 14.08 13.82 19.42
N LYS A 555 15.35 14.24 19.36
CA LYS A 555 15.71 15.58 18.85
C LYS A 555 15.27 15.78 17.40
N VAL A 556 15.42 14.75 16.56
CA VAL A 556 15.09 14.82 15.13
C VAL A 556 13.59 14.77 14.89
N ILE A 557 12.85 13.92 15.62
CA ILE A 557 11.39 13.89 15.60
C ILE A 557 10.83 15.26 16.00
N VAL A 558 11.35 15.84 17.09
CA VAL A 558 10.93 17.17 17.55
C VAL A 558 11.28 18.23 16.51
N ALA A 559 12.51 18.25 15.97
CA ALA A 559 12.92 19.22 14.95
C ALA A 559 12.00 19.19 13.72
N ARG A 560 11.72 17.99 13.20
CA ARG A 560 10.82 17.81 12.05
C ARG A 560 9.39 18.26 12.37
N THR A 561 8.88 17.91 13.55
CA THR A 561 7.54 18.33 13.98
C THR A 561 7.44 19.86 14.07
N VAL A 562 8.47 20.50 14.65
CA VAL A 562 8.53 21.96 14.78
C VAL A 562 8.63 22.64 13.41
N ALA A 563 9.43 22.11 12.49
CA ALA A 563 9.51 22.64 11.13
C ALA A 563 8.16 22.57 10.41
N ASP A 564 7.50 21.41 10.44
CA ASP A 564 6.20 21.24 9.79
C ASP A 564 5.14 22.17 10.41
N LEU A 565 5.11 22.34 11.74
CA LEU A 565 4.21 23.27 12.42
C LEU A 565 4.55 24.75 12.18
N ALA A 566 5.84 25.09 12.01
CA ALA A 566 6.26 26.44 11.66
C ALA A 566 5.80 26.81 10.24
N VAL A 567 5.90 25.87 9.31
CA VAL A 567 5.38 26.03 7.94
C VAL A 567 3.86 26.21 7.96
N CYS A 568 3.13 25.42 8.76
CA CYS A 568 1.68 25.59 8.96
C CYS A 568 1.35 26.98 9.53
N ALA A 569 2.07 27.43 10.56
CA ALA A 569 1.86 28.75 11.12
C ALA A 569 2.14 29.88 10.10
N SER A 570 3.18 29.75 9.27
CA SER A 570 3.47 30.69 8.19
C SER A 570 2.35 30.72 7.15
N PHE A 571 1.87 29.57 6.69
CA PHE A 571 0.74 29.50 5.75
C PHE A 571 -0.50 30.19 6.30
N LEU A 572 -0.89 29.89 7.55
CA LEU A 572 -2.03 30.54 8.18
C LEU A 572 -1.88 32.06 8.24
N LYS A 573 -0.65 32.55 8.43
CA LYS A 573 -0.35 33.98 8.50
C LYS A 573 -0.35 34.64 7.12
N ASP A 574 0.17 33.97 6.11
CA ASP A 574 0.17 34.48 4.73
C ASP A 574 -1.27 34.61 4.20
N TYR A 575 -2.17 33.70 4.59
CA TYR A 575 -3.60 33.72 4.27
C TYR A 575 -4.48 34.23 5.43
N GLU A 576 -3.98 35.18 6.20
CA GLU A 576 -4.63 35.64 7.44
C GLU A 576 -6.05 36.16 7.22
N SER A 577 -6.33 36.81 6.09
CA SER A 577 -7.64 37.42 5.80
C SER A 577 -8.73 36.34 5.69
N GLU A 578 -8.47 35.32 4.87
CA GLU A 578 -9.32 34.17 4.59
C GLU A 578 -9.52 33.34 5.87
N VAL A 579 -8.43 33.04 6.58
CA VAL A 579 -8.49 32.27 7.83
C VAL A 579 -9.32 33.00 8.88
N ASN A 580 -9.16 34.32 9.04
CA ASN A 580 -9.97 35.11 9.98
C ASN A 580 -11.45 35.14 9.60
N GLN A 581 -11.78 35.08 8.30
CA GLN A 581 -13.16 34.92 7.86
C GLN A 581 -13.69 33.53 8.24
N TYR A 582 -12.95 32.46 7.97
CA TYR A 582 -13.37 31.10 8.32
C TYR A 582 -13.53 30.89 9.82
N ILE A 583 -12.71 31.53 10.66
CA ILE A 583 -12.87 31.51 12.12
C ILE A 583 -14.24 32.08 12.52
N LYS A 584 -14.65 33.20 11.92
CA LYS A 584 -15.96 33.83 12.20
C LYS A 584 -17.11 32.95 11.75
N GLU A 585 -17.00 32.36 10.57
CA GLU A 585 -18.05 31.51 10.00
C GLU A 585 -18.21 30.19 10.77
N SER A 586 -17.11 29.57 11.17
CA SER A 586 -17.11 28.27 11.85
C SER A 586 -17.63 28.33 13.28
N SER A 587 -17.90 29.53 13.82
CA SER A 587 -18.53 29.75 15.13
C SER A 587 -17.87 28.97 16.29
N GLY A 588 -16.54 28.78 16.23
CA GLY A 588 -15.76 28.03 17.21
C GLY A 588 -15.70 26.50 17.01
N ASN A 589 -16.30 25.96 15.95
CA ASN A 589 -16.21 24.55 15.59
C ASN A 589 -14.85 24.24 14.92
N GLU A 590 -13.96 23.56 15.65
CA GLU A 590 -12.63 23.18 15.16
C GLU A 590 -12.68 22.33 13.90
N MET A 591 -13.58 21.36 13.83
CA MET A 591 -13.66 20.43 12.68
C MET A 591 -14.07 21.17 11.40
N GLU A 592 -15.01 22.12 11.51
CA GLU A 592 -15.41 22.96 10.38
C GLU A 592 -14.28 23.90 9.95
N LEU A 593 -13.62 24.55 10.91
CA LEU A 593 -12.50 25.45 10.63
C LEU A 593 -11.35 24.72 9.96
N ARG A 594 -11.01 23.51 10.45
CA ARG A 594 -9.99 22.65 9.85
C ARG A 594 -10.33 22.30 8.41
N GLY A 595 -11.58 21.90 8.15
CA GLY A 595 -12.05 21.59 6.80
C GLY A 595 -11.95 22.78 5.85
N LYS A 596 -12.27 24.00 6.31
CA LYS A 596 -12.12 25.22 5.50
C LYS A 596 -10.67 25.56 5.21
N ILE A 597 -9.77 25.42 6.20
CA ILE A 597 -8.32 25.62 6.00
C ILE A 597 -7.75 24.59 5.02
N GLN A 598 -8.21 23.34 5.10
CA GLN A 598 -7.85 22.29 4.16
C GLN A 598 -8.29 22.65 2.74
N SER A 599 -9.54 23.08 2.55
CA SER A 599 -10.04 23.50 1.23
C SER A 599 -9.30 24.71 0.67
N LEU A 600 -8.90 25.67 1.52
CA LEU A 600 -8.06 26.78 1.11
C LEU A 600 -6.71 26.30 0.59
N TYR A 601 -6.04 25.39 1.31
CA TYR A 601 -4.78 24.80 0.85
C TYR A 601 -4.95 24.07 -0.50
N GLU A 602 -5.99 23.26 -0.65
CA GLU A 602 -6.28 22.52 -1.88
C GLU A 602 -6.54 23.47 -3.06
N GLN A 603 -7.28 24.55 -2.84
CA GLN A 603 -7.57 25.56 -3.85
C GLN A 603 -6.28 26.29 -4.29
N GLU A 604 -5.52 26.82 -3.35
CA GLU A 604 -4.31 27.59 -3.64
C GLU A 604 -3.23 26.74 -4.31
N SER A 605 -3.03 25.49 -3.84
CA SER A 605 -2.07 24.57 -4.45
C SER A 605 -2.46 24.12 -5.86
N GLY A 606 -3.74 24.14 -6.21
CA GLY A 606 -4.25 23.75 -7.53
C GLY A 606 -4.28 24.89 -8.55
N ASP A 607 -4.52 26.12 -8.07
CA ASP A 607 -4.79 27.28 -8.92
C ASP A 607 -3.56 28.20 -9.10
N ASP A 608 -2.64 28.25 -8.12
CA ASP A 608 -1.47 29.14 -8.16
C ASP A 608 -0.20 28.41 -8.66
N PRO A 609 0.31 28.72 -9.87
CA PRO A 609 1.56 28.13 -10.36
C PRO A 609 2.81 28.57 -9.59
N ASP A 610 2.72 29.64 -8.78
CA ASP A 610 3.79 30.18 -7.95
C ASP A 610 3.61 29.82 -6.45
N PHE A 611 2.71 28.88 -6.14
CA PHE A 611 2.47 28.40 -4.78
C PHE A 611 3.78 27.92 -4.12
N ASP A 612 4.07 28.38 -2.90
CA ASP A 612 5.35 28.10 -2.22
C ASP A 612 5.57 26.57 -2.13
N PRO A 613 6.60 26.00 -2.80
CA PRO A 613 6.83 24.56 -2.79
C PRO A 613 7.03 23.99 -1.38
N LEU A 614 7.45 24.84 -0.43
CA LEU A 614 7.55 24.44 0.97
C LEU A 614 6.17 24.11 1.56
N TYR A 615 5.11 24.84 1.17
CA TYR A 615 3.74 24.56 1.58
C TYR A 615 3.23 23.26 0.96
N GLU A 616 3.41 23.08 -0.35
CA GLU A 616 2.99 21.88 -1.08
C GLU A 616 3.55 20.59 -0.44
N HIS A 617 4.85 20.59 -0.12
CA HIS A 617 5.52 19.40 0.41
C HIS A 617 5.27 19.13 1.89
N ARG A 618 4.99 20.16 2.71
CA ARG A 618 4.92 20.03 4.17
C ARG A 618 3.49 20.01 4.71
N LEU A 619 2.57 20.80 4.15
CA LEU A 619 1.20 20.95 4.68
C LEU A 619 0.30 19.77 4.35
N THR A 620 0.54 19.09 3.22
CA THR A 620 -0.10 17.82 2.86
C THR A 620 -0.09 16.80 4.02
N ARG A 621 0.90 16.86 4.93
CA ARG A 621 1.06 15.91 6.05
C ARG A 621 0.40 16.36 7.37
N ILE A 622 -0.24 17.53 7.36
CA ILE A 622 -0.86 18.16 8.53
C ILE A 622 -2.34 18.43 8.26
N LEU A 623 -2.66 18.91 7.05
CA LEU A 623 -3.99 19.34 6.64
C LEU A 623 -4.80 18.23 5.95
N LEU A 624 -4.15 17.26 5.31
CA LEU A 624 -4.74 16.07 4.71
C LEU A 624 -4.41 14.83 5.57
#